data_AF-A0A7R8QG65-F1
#
_entry.id   AF-A0A7R8QG65-F1
#
_cell.length_a   1.000
_cell.length_b   1.000
_cell.length_c   1.000
_cell.angle_alpha   90.00
_cell.angle_beta   90.00
_cell.angle_gamma   90.00
#
_symmetry.space_group_name_H-M   'P 1'
#
loop_
_entity.id
_entity.type
_entity.pdbx_description
1 polymer ?
#
loop_
_entity_poly.entity_id
_entity_poly.type
_entity_poly.pdbx_seq_one_letter_code
_entity_poly.pdbx_strand_id
1 'polypeptide(L)'
;MAKTDAAENAGSFEEAFRRLQEIVTRMESGDLALEDLLDRYEEGMRLVKFCSDKLSLAEQKITVLGQGPGGQEPAVGTPQADPKGSALRGEEEKEG
;
A
#
# COMPACT_ATOMS: atom_id res chain seq x y z
N MET A 1 25.04 5.07 -22.43
CA MET A 1 24.46 3.71 -22.22
C MET A 1 23.43 3.82 -21.10
N ALA A 2 22.13 3.95 -21.37
CA ALA A 2 21.10 4.11 -20.32
C ALA A 2 19.67 3.76 -20.79
N LYS A 3 19.51 2.84 -21.76
CA LYS A 3 18.20 2.53 -22.35
C LYS A 3 17.75 1.07 -22.16
N THR A 4 18.38 0.32 -21.26
CA THR A 4 18.13 -1.13 -21.14
C THR A 4 17.30 -1.54 -19.91
N ASP A 5 17.04 -0.65 -18.94
CA ASP A 5 16.30 -1.03 -17.72
C ASP A 5 14.76 -0.88 -17.86
N ALA A 6 14.29 0.06 -18.67
CA ALA A 6 12.87 0.41 -18.76
C ALA A 6 11.97 -0.66 -19.42
N ALA A 7 12.55 -1.66 -20.11
CA ALA A 7 11.80 -2.74 -20.74
C ALA A 7 11.74 -4.01 -19.87
N GLU A 8 12.73 -4.23 -19.00
CA GLU A 8 12.81 -5.40 -18.12
C GLU A 8 11.97 -5.23 -16.84
N ASN A 9 11.68 -3.98 -16.46
CA ASN A 9 10.90 -3.65 -15.27
C ASN A 9 9.41 -3.41 -15.55
N ALA A 10 8.98 -3.44 -16.81
CA ALA A 10 7.60 -3.16 -17.23
C ALA A 10 6.60 -4.04 -16.46
N GLY A 11 5.96 -3.46 -15.44
CA GLY A 11 5.02 -4.16 -14.56
C GLY A 11 5.66 -4.78 -13.31
N SER A 12 6.76 -4.21 -12.80
CA SER A 12 7.31 -4.52 -11.48
C SER A 12 6.57 -3.79 -10.35
N PHE A 13 6.83 -4.20 -9.11
CA PHE A 13 6.25 -3.54 -7.93
C PHE A 13 6.72 -2.08 -7.85
N GLU A 14 8.00 -1.84 -8.07
CA GLU A 14 8.64 -0.52 -7.97
C GLU A 14 8.07 0.47 -9.00
N GLU A 15 7.81 0.02 -10.23
CA GLU A 15 7.17 0.85 -11.25
C GLU A 15 5.71 1.12 -10.94
N ALA A 16 4.94 0.09 -10.56
CA ALA A 16 3.54 0.25 -10.20
C ALA A 16 3.37 1.19 -9.00
N PHE A 17 4.26 1.07 -8.00
CA PHE A 17 4.26 1.93 -6.82
C PHE A 17 4.65 3.37 -7.18
N ARG A 18 5.68 3.57 -8.01
CA ARG A 18 6.04 4.91 -8.50
C ARG A 18 4.89 5.56 -9.24
N ARG A 19 4.23 4.82 -10.13
CA ARG A 19 3.07 5.30 -10.89
C ARG A 19 1.91 5.68 -9.97
N LEU A 20 1.64 4.88 -8.94
CA LEU A 20 0.63 5.18 -7.94
C LEU A 20 0.95 6.48 -7.20
N GLN A 21 2.21 6.70 -6.80
CA GLN A 21 2.63 7.96 -6.17
C GLN A 21 2.41 9.16 -7.08
N GLU A 22 2.77 9.06 -8.37
CA GLU A 22 2.52 10.12 -9.35
C GLU A 22 1.04 10.46 -9.49
N ILE A 23 0.17 9.44 -9.49
CA ILE A 23 -1.28 9.62 -9.56
C ILE A 23 -1.78 10.38 -8.33
N VAL A 24 -1.37 9.95 -7.13
CA VAL A 24 -1.75 10.61 -5.87
C VAL A 24 -1.31 12.07 -5.87
N THR A 25 -0.04 12.35 -6.20
CA THR A 25 0.48 13.73 -6.27
C THR A 25 -0.32 14.60 -7.24
N ARG A 26 -0.74 14.04 -8.39
CA ARG A 26 -1.58 14.79 -9.35
C ARG A 26 -3.00 15.01 -8.83
N MET A 27 -3.59 14.03 -8.13
CA MET A 27 -4.92 14.18 -7.52
C MET A 27 -4.92 15.22 -6.40
N GLU A 28 -3.84 15.29 -5.62
CA GLU A 28 -3.66 16.27 -4.54
C GLU A 28 -3.43 17.69 -5.03
N SER A 29 -2.95 17.88 -6.27
CA SER A 29 -2.72 19.22 -6.81
C SER A 29 -4.02 20.00 -7.08
N GLY A 30 -5.15 19.30 -7.21
CA GLY A 30 -6.47 19.92 -7.38
C GLY A 30 -6.75 20.54 -8.76
N ASP A 31 -5.81 20.41 -9.72
CA ASP A 31 -5.88 21.00 -11.07
C ASP A 31 -6.51 20.05 -12.12
N LEU A 32 -7.06 18.91 -11.71
CA LEU A 32 -7.63 17.92 -12.62
C LEU A 32 -9.13 18.17 -12.86
N ALA A 33 -9.55 18.00 -14.12
CA ALA A 33 -10.97 17.91 -14.45
C ALA A 33 -11.61 16.68 -13.79
N LEU A 34 -12.94 16.69 -13.64
CA LEU A 34 -13.67 15.58 -13.00
C LEU A 34 -13.47 14.25 -13.74
N GLU A 35 -13.50 14.28 -15.07
CA GLU A 35 -13.27 13.12 -15.92
C GLU A 35 -11.86 12.56 -15.71
N ASP A 36 -10.85 13.44 -15.69
CA ASP A 36 -9.46 13.04 -15.43
C ASP A 36 -9.29 12.48 -14.01
N LEU A 37 -10.00 13.02 -13.01
CA LEU A 37 -9.98 12.49 -11.64
C LEU A 37 -10.51 11.06 -11.59
N LEU A 38 -11.60 10.76 -12.31
CA LEU A 38 -12.18 9.42 -12.37
C LEU A 38 -11.22 8.43 -13.03
N ASP A 39 -10.62 8.80 -14.17
CA ASP A 39 -9.66 7.94 -14.87
C ASP A 39 -8.44 7.62 -13.99
N ARG A 40 -7.93 8.64 -13.27
CA ARG A 40 -6.79 8.49 -12.36
C ARG A 40 -7.13 7.67 -11.13
N TYR A 41 -8.34 7.81 -10.60
CA TYR A 41 -8.82 7.00 -9.51
C TYR A 41 -8.90 5.51 -9.91
N GLU A 42 -9.46 5.20 -11.08
CA GLU A 42 -9.53 3.82 -11.60
C GLU A 42 -8.14 3.22 -11.84
N GLU A 43 -7.21 4.00 -12.40
CA GLU A 43 -5.81 3.60 -12.56
C GLU A 43 -5.16 3.34 -11.18
N GLY A 44 -5.33 4.25 -10.23
CA GLY A 44 -4.82 4.12 -8.87
C GLY A 44 -5.33 2.87 -8.17
N MET A 45 -6.62 2.57 -8.27
CA MET A 45 -7.22 1.36 -7.68
C MET A 45 -6.63 0.07 -8.25
N ARG A 46 -6.37 0.03 -9.56
CA ARG A 46 -5.69 -1.12 -10.20
C ARG A 46 -4.26 -1.29 -9.69
N LEU A 47 -3.52 -0.19 -9.52
CA LEU A 47 -2.15 -0.21 -9.01
C LEU A 47 -2.09 -0.62 -7.54
N VAL A 48 -2.99 -0.12 -6.70
CA VAL A 48 -3.12 -0.53 -5.29
C VAL A 48 -3.33 -2.04 -5.19
N LYS A 49 -4.26 -2.58 -5.98
CA LYS A 49 -4.51 -4.02 -6.01
C LYS A 49 -3.25 -4.79 -6.43
N PHE A 50 -2.61 -4.37 -7.51
CA PHE A 50 -1.38 -5.00 -8.00
C PHE A 50 -0.28 -5.02 -6.93
N CYS A 51 -0.02 -3.89 -6.28
CA CYS A 51 1.00 -3.77 -5.24
C CYS A 51 0.68 -4.66 -4.04
N SER A 52 -0.59 -4.67 -3.59
CA SER A 52 -1.05 -5.53 -2.50
C SER A 52 -0.86 -7.02 -2.83
N ASP A 53 -1.26 -7.45 -4.03
CA ASP A 53 -1.14 -8.84 -4.46
C ASP A 53 0.35 -9.28 -4.50
N LYS A 54 1.26 -8.39 -4.93
CA LYS A 54 2.71 -8.65 -4.93
C LYS A 54 3.28 -8.78 -3.51
N LEU A 55 2.89 -7.89 -2.61
CA LEU A 55 3.30 -7.95 -1.20
C LEU A 55 2.80 -9.24 -0.56
N SER A 56 1.52 -9.58 -0.68
CA SER A 56 0.97 -10.81 -0.12
C SER A 56 1.65 -12.08 -0.65
N LEU A 57 2.07 -12.08 -1.92
CA LEU A 57 2.86 -13.18 -2.47
C LEU A 57 4.26 -13.26 -1.85
N ALA A 58 4.91 -12.12 -1.64
CA ALA A 58 6.22 -12.06 -0.98
C ALA A 58 6.14 -12.53 0.48
N GLU A 59 5.12 -12.08 1.22
CA GLU A 59 4.86 -12.49 2.60
C GLU A 59 4.67 -14.02 2.70
N GLN A 60 3.83 -14.60 1.84
CA GLN A 60 3.63 -16.05 1.78
C GLN A 60 4.94 -16.82 1.55
N LYS A 61 5.79 -16.33 0.64
CA LYS A 61 7.10 -16.95 0.38
C LYS A 61 7.99 -16.90 1.61
N ILE A 62 8.04 -15.76 2.31
CA ILE A 62 8.80 -15.62 3.55
C ILE A 62 8.27 -16.59 4.62
N THR A 63 6.95 -16.71 4.76
CA THR A 63 6.33 -17.64 5.72
C THR A 63 6.73 -19.09 5.45
N VAL A 64 6.64 -19.54 4.19
CA VAL A 64 7.03 -20.92 3.83
C VAL A 64 8.51 -21.16 4.09
N LEU A 65 9.38 -20.19 3.82
CA LEU A 65 10.82 -20.29 4.08
C LEU A 65 11.15 -20.28 5.58
N GLY A 66 10.38 -19.55 6.40
CA GLY A 66 10.56 -19.44 7.85
C GLY A 66 10.10 -20.66 8.65
N GLN A 67 9.30 -21.55 8.05
CA GLN A 67 8.80 -22.79 8.69
C GLN A 67 9.82 -23.95 8.71
N GLY A 68 11.11 -23.70 8.43
CA GLY A 68 12.19 -24.67 8.60
C GLY A 68 12.34 -25.15 10.06
N PRO A 69 13.04 -26.29 10.32
CA PRO A 69 13.10 -26.93 11.63
C PRO A 69 13.83 -26.03 12.65
N GLY A 70 13.04 -25.25 13.39
CA GLY A 70 13.49 -24.19 14.31
C GLY A 70 12.69 -22.88 14.23
N GLY A 71 11.66 -22.81 13.37
CA GLY A 71 10.89 -21.62 13.01
C GLY A 71 10.47 -20.72 14.17
N GLN A 72 11.15 -19.58 14.27
CA GLN A 72 10.63 -18.40 14.93
C GLN A 72 9.58 -17.79 14.01
N GLU A 73 8.39 -17.53 14.52
CA GLU A 73 7.24 -17.08 13.74
C GLU A 73 7.61 -15.79 12.95
N PRO A 74 7.36 -15.73 11.63
CA PRO A 74 7.56 -14.50 10.89
C PRO A 74 6.44 -13.53 11.28
N ALA A 75 6.76 -12.61 12.20
CA ALA A 75 5.94 -11.45 12.52
C ALA A 75 5.93 -10.49 11.32
N VAL A 76 5.14 -10.82 10.29
CA VAL A 76 4.88 -9.88 9.20
C VAL A 76 3.77 -8.94 9.65
N GLY A 77 4.14 -7.68 9.84
CA GLY A 77 3.31 -6.65 10.46
C GLY A 77 2.03 -6.41 9.67
N THR A 78 0.90 -6.52 10.35
CA THR A 78 -0.42 -6.11 9.86
C THR A 78 -0.40 -4.66 9.38
N PRO A 79 -0.91 -4.31 8.18
CA PRO A 79 -1.59 -3.05 8.02
C PRO A 79 -2.89 -3.16 8.83
N GLN A 80 -2.85 -2.74 10.09
CA GLN A 80 -4.05 -2.56 10.89
C GLN A 80 -4.85 -1.44 10.24
N ALA A 81 -5.83 -1.80 9.40
CA ALA A 81 -6.90 -0.89 9.08
C ALA A 81 -7.73 -0.73 10.35
N ASP A 82 -7.55 0.38 11.08
CA ASP A 82 -8.35 0.78 12.23
C ASP A 82 -9.85 0.57 11.95
N PRO A 83 -10.50 -0.47 12.50
CA PRO A 83 -11.94 -0.56 12.45
C PRO A 83 -12.45 0.20 13.67
N LYS A 84 -12.72 1.49 13.48
CA LYS A 84 -13.52 2.38 14.34
C LYS A 84 -12.74 3.21 15.38
N GLY A 85 -12.56 4.49 15.06
CA GLY A 85 -12.61 5.52 16.09
C GLY A 85 -13.99 5.52 16.77
N SER A 86 -14.01 5.29 18.08
CA SER A 86 -14.95 5.90 19.04
C SER A 86 -14.74 5.25 20.42
N ALA A 87 -13.91 5.87 21.24
CA ALA A 87 -14.00 5.79 22.69
C ALA A 87 -13.43 7.08 23.29
N LEU A 88 -14.18 8.19 23.12
CA LEU A 88 -14.00 9.35 23.99
C LEU A 88 -14.47 8.92 25.38
N ARG A 89 -13.54 8.46 26.23
CA ARG A 89 -13.79 8.34 27.67
C ARG A 89 -13.51 9.71 28.27
N GLY A 90 -14.59 10.45 28.53
CA GLY A 90 -14.52 11.67 29.33
C GLY A 90 -14.01 11.32 30.73
N GLU A 91 -12.88 11.91 31.10
CA GLU A 91 -12.38 11.93 32.47
C GLU A 91 -12.94 13.20 33.09
N GLU A 92 -14.15 13.12 33.64
CA GLU A 92 -14.68 14.17 34.51
C GLU A 92 -13.88 14.12 35.82
N GLU A 93 -13.02 15.13 35.96
CA GLU A 93 -12.43 15.56 37.21
C GLU A 93 -13.56 15.83 38.21
N LYS A 94 -13.53 15.16 39.37
CA LYS A 94 -14.20 15.68 40.55
C LYS A 94 -13.31 15.52 41.77
N GLU A 95 -12.71 16.66 42.12
CA GLU A 95 -12.07 16.99 43.40
C GLU A 95 -12.82 16.41 44.61
N GLY A 96 -12.02 15.94 45.57
CA GLY A 96 -12.42 15.78 46.97
C GLY A 96 -12.05 17.00 47.79
#